data_AF-A0A4U0V9J0-F1
#
_entry.id   AF-A0A4U0V9J0-F1
#
_cell.length_a   1.000
_cell.length_b   1.000
_cell.length_c   1.000
_cell.angle_alpha   90.00
_cell.angle_beta   90.00
_cell.angle_gamma   90.00
#
_symmetry.space_group_name_H-M   'P 1'
#
loop_
_entity.id
_entity.type
_entity.pdbx_description
1 polymer ?
#
loop_
_entity_poly.entity_id
_entity_poly.type
_entity_poly.pdbx_seq_one_letter_code
_entity_poly.pdbx_strand_id
1 'polypeptide(L)'
;MLALIGSSTATILWDGRLNNETSSAFLNDWSFSNTVGQYQYYIHGTGPVTDYVNLGTAYKNPADSGSVRGIQVTIDNSSVWNSDNMLRTELIPQTKAPINKGKVFYHFSVQHTATNPPSPYEEHQVCFFESHFTELKFGLIDGEQGTLDQSLRWDVNSETHWNVSFTAGIWHNIAYAIDFDAGSVGFYHSTGSDDLTLTVPPVSVSASSNGADWHLGVLRLPSSTGRSDTAAEDWHFSGLYIESGEITTSVSGPGGASSESRVSSSSVAPVASSSNAPARSSSTKTVVSSVISISTSEVSTSSSTKATTASTSIKPTSSSVKPTTSSAGDIDLEACDELGSDKLI
;
A
#
# COMPACT_ATOMS: atom_id res chain seq x y z
N MET A 1 -22.50 -7.91 -42.05
CA MET A 1 -21.56 -6.87 -41.57
C MET A 1 -20.62 -7.55 -40.60
N LEU A 2 -19.43 -7.95 -41.07
CA LEU A 2 -18.42 -8.59 -40.24
C LEU A 2 -17.78 -7.48 -39.40
N ALA A 3 -18.07 -7.44 -38.09
CA ALA A 3 -17.41 -6.53 -37.18
C ALA A 3 -15.98 -7.05 -36.97
N LEU A 4 -14.99 -6.24 -37.36
CA LEU A 4 -13.59 -6.48 -37.04
C LEU A 4 -13.43 -6.23 -35.54
N ILE A 5 -13.39 -7.31 -34.76
CA ILE A 5 -13.07 -7.23 -33.32
C ILE A 5 -11.59 -6.87 -33.25
N GLY A 6 -11.27 -5.58 -33.08
CA GLY A 6 -9.92 -5.16 -32.73
C GLY A 6 -9.63 -5.69 -31.33
N SER A 7 -8.69 -6.63 -31.20
CA SER A 7 -8.13 -6.99 -29.90
C SER A 7 -7.37 -5.77 -29.37
N SER A 8 -7.86 -5.19 -28.27
CA SER A 8 -7.21 -4.03 -27.65
C SER A 8 -6.03 -4.53 -26.83
N THR A 9 -4.84 -4.54 -27.42
CA THR A 9 -3.61 -4.87 -26.70
C THR A 9 -3.33 -3.85 -25.59
N ALA A 10 -2.80 -4.31 -24.45
CA ALA A 10 -2.34 -3.46 -23.36
C ALA A 10 -1.40 -2.35 -23.86
N THR A 11 -1.64 -1.10 -23.43
CA THR A 11 -0.79 0.05 -23.78
C THR A 11 -0.47 0.84 -22.50
N ILE A 12 0.82 0.91 -22.15
CA ILE A 12 1.30 1.74 -21.05
C ILE A 12 1.08 3.22 -21.41
N LEU A 13 0.31 3.93 -20.58
CA LEU A 13 0.05 5.37 -20.67
C LEU A 13 1.11 6.18 -19.91
N TRP A 14 1.58 5.64 -18.78
CA TRP A 14 2.62 6.23 -17.95
C TRP A 14 3.43 5.11 -17.27
N ASP A 15 4.75 5.28 -17.21
CA ASP A 15 5.69 4.29 -16.66
C ASP A 15 6.47 4.90 -15.50
N GLY A 16 6.20 4.40 -14.29
CA GLY A 16 6.82 4.80 -13.04
C GLY A 16 7.88 3.83 -12.53
N ARG A 17 8.32 2.85 -13.33
CA ARG A 17 9.26 1.80 -12.87
C ARG A 17 10.71 2.28 -12.69
N LEU A 18 11.02 3.52 -13.07
CA LEU A 18 12.33 4.16 -12.87
C LEU A 18 13.52 3.36 -13.44
N ASN A 19 13.30 2.63 -14.53
CA ASN A 19 14.31 1.72 -15.12
C ASN A 19 15.59 2.42 -15.60
N ASN A 20 15.52 3.74 -15.85
CA ASN A 20 16.66 4.54 -16.30
C ASN A 20 17.32 5.31 -15.14
N GLU A 21 16.79 5.20 -13.92
CA GLU A 21 17.29 5.93 -12.76
C GLU A 21 18.10 5.02 -11.84
N THR A 22 19.23 5.52 -11.35
CA THR A 22 20.13 4.76 -10.46
C THR A 22 19.96 5.11 -8.98
N SER A 23 19.35 6.27 -8.69
CA SER A 23 19.13 6.82 -7.35
C SER A 23 17.93 7.76 -7.37
N SER A 24 17.35 8.09 -6.21
CA SER A 24 16.24 9.05 -6.09
C SER A 24 16.62 10.52 -6.32
N ALA A 25 17.91 10.82 -6.56
CA ALA A 25 18.38 12.19 -6.74
C ALA A 25 17.68 12.94 -7.89
N PHE A 26 17.25 12.24 -8.95
CA PHE A 26 16.52 12.82 -10.08
C PHE A 26 15.20 13.51 -9.67
N LEU A 27 14.61 13.11 -8.53
CA LEU A 27 13.39 13.75 -8.03
C LEU A 27 13.60 15.23 -7.69
N ASN A 28 14.85 15.64 -7.41
CA ASN A 28 15.18 17.06 -7.17
C ASN A 28 15.20 17.91 -8.45
N ASP A 29 15.19 17.28 -9.63
CA ASP A 29 15.19 18.01 -10.91
C ASP A 29 13.78 18.54 -11.26
N TRP A 30 12.74 17.94 -10.67
CA TRP A 30 11.36 18.40 -10.81
C TRP A 30 11.11 19.64 -9.94
N SER A 31 10.36 20.60 -10.49
CA SER A 31 9.75 21.68 -9.71
C SER A 31 8.48 22.19 -10.40
N PHE A 32 7.68 23.00 -9.70
CA PHE A 32 6.48 23.63 -10.30
C PHE A 32 6.80 24.47 -11.55
N SER A 33 8.01 25.03 -11.67
CA SER A 33 8.47 25.77 -12.84
C SER A 33 9.23 24.91 -13.86
N ASN A 34 9.57 23.67 -13.51
CA ASN A 34 10.28 22.71 -14.36
C ASN A 34 9.73 21.29 -14.16
N THR A 35 8.59 21.00 -14.79
CA THR A 35 7.85 19.74 -14.64
C THR A 35 8.43 18.62 -15.50
N VAL A 36 9.62 18.13 -15.11
CA VAL A 36 10.39 17.07 -15.80
C VAL A 36 10.33 15.73 -15.07
N GLY A 37 10.81 14.66 -15.70
CA GLY A 37 10.84 13.33 -15.08
C GLY A 37 9.47 12.63 -15.05
N GLN A 38 9.41 11.50 -14.35
CA GLN A 38 8.21 10.64 -14.30
C GLN A 38 7.31 10.95 -13.11
N TYR A 39 7.83 11.64 -12.09
CA TYR A 39 7.14 11.95 -10.85
C TYR A 39 7.25 13.42 -10.50
N GLN A 40 6.16 13.96 -9.95
CA GLN A 40 6.15 15.17 -9.16
C GLN A 40 6.58 14.80 -7.74
N TYR A 41 7.45 15.63 -7.15
CA TYR A 41 7.97 15.41 -5.81
C TYR A 41 7.95 16.72 -5.04
N TYR A 42 6.89 16.90 -4.24
CA TYR A 42 6.71 18.07 -3.38
C TYR A 42 6.01 17.77 -2.06
N ILE A 43 5.44 16.57 -1.91
CA ILE A 43 4.77 16.11 -0.67
C ILE A 43 5.76 15.25 0.10
N HIS A 44 6.62 15.94 0.84
CA HIS A 44 7.67 15.33 1.64
C HIS A 44 8.08 16.26 2.79
N GLY A 45 8.92 15.74 3.68
CA GLY A 45 9.50 16.48 4.79
C GLY A 45 10.60 17.47 4.38
N THR A 46 11.29 18.04 5.35
CA THR A 46 12.33 19.07 5.13
C THR A 46 13.74 18.53 4.87
N GLY A 47 13.95 17.23 5.06
CA GLY A 47 15.21 16.54 4.83
C GLY A 47 15.55 16.34 3.34
N PRO A 48 16.77 15.88 3.04
CA PRO A 48 17.14 15.46 1.69
C PRO A 48 16.25 14.31 1.19
N VAL A 49 16.09 14.20 -0.14
CA VAL A 49 15.30 13.13 -0.78
C VAL A 49 15.63 11.72 -0.29
N THR A 50 16.90 11.45 0.06
CA THR A 50 17.35 10.14 0.53
C THR A 50 16.83 9.75 1.91
N ASP A 51 16.28 10.70 2.68
CA ASP A 51 15.62 10.40 3.94
C ASP A 51 14.23 9.79 3.71
N TYR A 52 13.64 10.02 2.52
CA TYR A 52 12.25 9.71 2.23
C TYR A 52 12.07 8.72 1.08
N VAL A 53 12.94 8.77 0.07
CA VAL A 53 12.82 7.94 -1.14
C VAL A 53 14.19 7.37 -1.49
N ASN A 54 14.27 6.04 -1.62
CA ASN A 54 15.49 5.34 -2.01
C ASN A 54 15.20 4.30 -3.11
N LEU A 55 16.12 4.13 -4.05
CA LEU A 55 15.99 3.15 -5.13
C LEU A 55 16.94 1.96 -4.92
N GLY A 56 16.42 0.74 -5.04
CA GLY A 56 17.21 -0.45 -4.76
C GLY A 56 16.67 -1.70 -5.44
N THR A 57 17.56 -2.60 -5.85
CA THR A 57 17.16 -3.91 -6.38
C THR A 57 16.52 -4.80 -5.32
N ALA A 58 16.80 -4.54 -4.03
CA ALA A 58 16.18 -5.21 -2.91
C ALA A 58 14.76 -4.70 -2.59
N TYR A 59 14.35 -3.57 -3.17
CA TYR A 59 13.08 -2.89 -2.88
C TYR A 59 11.99 -3.21 -3.90
N LYS A 60 12.19 -4.21 -4.77
CA LYS A 60 11.20 -4.65 -5.77
C LYS A 60 10.74 -6.06 -5.54
N ASN A 61 9.57 -6.39 -6.10
CA ASN A 61 9.14 -7.76 -6.25
C ASN A 61 10.20 -8.51 -7.11
N PRO A 62 10.81 -9.59 -6.60
CA PRO A 62 11.77 -10.36 -7.37
C PRO A 62 11.18 -10.95 -8.66
N ALA A 63 9.87 -11.21 -8.68
CA ALA A 63 9.14 -11.70 -9.85
C ALA A 63 8.80 -10.60 -10.87
N ASP A 64 8.93 -9.33 -10.51
CA ASP A 64 8.80 -8.22 -11.45
C ASP A 64 10.11 -8.05 -12.25
N SER A 65 10.22 -8.78 -13.36
CA SER A 65 11.36 -8.64 -14.27
C SER A 65 11.32 -7.37 -15.13
N GLY A 66 10.19 -6.66 -15.15
CA GLY A 66 10.00 -5.40 -15.86
C GLY A 66 10.57 -4.17 -15.13
N SER A 67 10.85 -4.29 -13.82
CA SER A 67 11.50 -3.24 -13.02
C SER A 67 12.96 -3.59 -12.68
N VAL A 68 13.87 -2.65 -12.92
CA VAL A 68 15.30 -2.78 -12.57
C VAL A 68 15.51 -2.58 -11.07
N ARG A 69 14.77 -1.65 -10.46
CA ARG A 69 14.80 -1.32 -9.03
C ARG A 69 13.37 -1.16 -8.53
N GLY A 70 13.21 -1.20 -7.21
CA GLY A 70 12.00 -0.72 -6.55
C GLY A 70 12.29 0.52 -5.75
N ILE A 71 11.23 1.10 -5.21
CA ILE A 71 11.21 2.34 -4.46
C ILE A 71 10.96 1.99 -2.99
N GLN A 72 11.89 2.33 -2.11
CA GLN A 72 11.59 2.43 -0.69
C GLN A 72 11.06 3.85 -0.43
N VAL A 73 9.86 3.93 0.11
CA VAL A 73 9.27 5.13 0.70
C VAL A 73 9.41 5.03 2.21
N THR A 74 9.99 6.05 2.81
CA THR A 74 10.16 6.18 4.25
C THR A 74 9.32 7.34 4.75
N ILE A 75 8.58 7.10 5.84
CA ILE A 75 8.00 8.17 6.66
C ILE A 75 8.64 8.14 8.04
N ASP A 76 9.03 9.31 8.54
CA ASP A 76 9.52 9.52 9.89
C ASP A 76 9.00 10.84 10.46
N ASN A 77 9.42 11.22 11.68
CA ASN A 77 8.93 12.45 12.32
C ASN A 77 9.25 13.75 11.56
N SER A 78 10.14 13.70 10.56
CA SER A 78 10.46 14.84 9.70
C SER A 78 9.60 14.90 8.43
N SER A 79 8.88 13.82 8.09
CA SER A 79 7.97 13.70 6.93
C SER A 79 6.69 14.52 7.06
N VAL A 80 6.77 15.76 7.55
CA VAL A 80 5.62 16.65 7.70
C VAL A 80 5.58 17.64 6.54
N TRP A 81 4.52 17.59 5.75
CA TRP A 81 4.25 18.53 4.66
C TRP A 81 3.18 19.55 5.09
N ASN A 82 3.33 20.82 4.72
CA ASN A 82 2.36 21.89 5.03
C ASN A 82 1.90 22.04 6.49
N SER A 83 2.66 21.52 7.47
CA SER A 83 2.30 21.53 8.90
C SER A 83 0.96 20.83 9.22
N ASP A 84 0.59 19.80 8.46
CA ASP A 84 -0.72 19.13 8.54
C ASP A 84 -0.82 18.03 9.63
N ASN A 85 0.17 17.93 10.53
CA ASN A 85 0.34 16.90 11.58
C ASN A 85 0.37 15.45 11.06
N MET A 86 0.22 15.21 9.77
CA MET A 86 0.28 13.89 9.14
C MET A 86 1.71 13.63 8.69
N LEU A 87 2.12 12.36 8.71
CA LEU A 87 3.40 11.97 8.10
C LEU A 87 3.16 11.55 6.67
N ARG A 88 3.87 12.18 5.73
CA ARG A 88 3.63 12.06 4.30
C ARG A 88 4.93 11.99 3.52
N THR A 89 5.02 10.96 2.68
CA THR A 89 5.99 10.89 1.58
C THR A 89 5.24 10.33 0.38
N GLU A 90 4.97 11.19 -0.60
CA GLU A 90 4.12 10.87 -1.75
C GLU A 90 4.76 11.36 -3.06
N LEU A 91 4.65 10.52 -4.08
CA LEU A 91 5.01 10.80 -5.46
C LEU A 91 3.73 10.83 -6.30
N ILE A 92 3.62 11.79 -7.21
CA ILE A 92 2.47 11.89 -8.12
C ILE A 92 2.95 11.71 -9.56
N PRO A 93 2.23 10.99 -10.45
CA PRO A 93 2.60 10.91 -11.85
C PRO A 93 2.81 12.29 -12.50
N GLN A 94 3.97 12.49 -13.13
CA GLN A 94 4.23 13.62 -14.02
C GLN A 94 3.93 13.17 -15.45
N THR A 95 2.74 13.50 -15.96
CA THR A 95 2.32 13.07 -17.30
C THR A 95 1.34 14.03 -17.96
N LYS A 96 1.20 13.91 -19.28
CA LYS A 96 0.12 14.50 -20.09
C LYS A 96 -0.80 13.43 -20.69
N ALA A 97 -0.50 12.16 -20.47
CA ALA A 97 -1.30 11.05 -20.94
C ALA A 97 -2.68 11.06 -20.26
N PRO A 98 -3.73 10.57 -20.92
CA PRO A 98 -5.09 10.58 -20.38
C PRO A 98 -5.30 9.47 -19.33
N ILE A 99 -4.52 9.50 -18.24
CA ILE A 99 -4.58 8.49 -17.16
C ILE A 99 -5.88 8.56 -16.35
N ASN A 100 -6.71 9.58 -16.58
CA ASN A 100 -7.98 9.85 -15.90
C ASN A 100 -9.20 9.76 -16.84
N LYS A 101 -9.12 9.00 -17.94
CA LYS A 101 -10.20 8.89 -18.94
C LYS A 101 -10.46 7.45 -19.35
N GLY A 102 -11.73 7.12 -19.61
CA GLY A 102 -12.11 5.77 -20.00
C GLY A 102 -11.73 4.73 -18.96
N LYS A 103 -11.52 3.49 -19.42
CA LYS A 103 -11.06 2.39 -18.58
C LYS A 103 -9.53 2.27 -18.60
N VAL A 104 -8.93 2.35 -17.43
CA VAL A 104 -7.48 2.27 -17.20
C VAL A 104 -7.16 1.40 -15.99
N PHE A 105 -5.93 0.90 -15.94
CA PHE A 105 -5.44 0.05 -14.87
C PHE A 105 -4.23 0.71 -14.22
N TYR A 106 -4.33 0.98 -12.92
CA TYR A 106 -3.24 1.55 -12.11
C TYR A 106 -2.52 0.42 -11.39
N HIS A 107 -1.34 0.05 -11.88
CA HIS A 107 -0.55 -1.06 -11.37
C HIS A 107 0.47 -0.59 -10.34
N PHE A 108 0.58 -1.36 -9.27
CA PHE A 108 1.66 -1.26 -8.30
C PHE A 108 1.75 -2.55 -7.50
N SER A 109 2.94 -2.87 -7.02
CA SER A 109 3.16 -3.88 -5.99
C SER A 109 3.64 -3.19 -4.72
N VAL A 110 3.22 -3.67 -3.55
CA VAL A 110 3.58 -3.13 -2.24
C VAL A 110 3.99 -4.22 -1.26
N GLN A 111 4.96 -3.92 -0.41
CA GLN A 111 5.48 -4.79 0.65
C GLN A 111 6.01 -3.93 1.80
N HIS A 112 6.16 -4.54 2.97
CA HIS A 112 7.03 -4.03 4.03
C HIS A 112 7.95 -5.15 4.54
N THR A 113 8.98 -4.80 5.30
CA THR A 113 9.88 -5.79 5.94
C THR A 113 9.73 -5.79 7.45
N ALA A 114 10.51 -6.64 8.14
CA ALA A 114 10.65 -6.59 9.59
C ALA A 114 11.56 -5.42 10.06
N THR A 115 12.28 -4.76 9.15
CA THR A 115 13.00 -3.52 9.43
C THR A 115 12.04 -2.36 9.21
N ASN A 116 11.90 -1.47 10.20
CA ASN A 116 11.01 -0.30 10.15
C ASN A 116 9.60 -0.66 9.64
N PRO A 117 8.91 -1.66 10.22
CA PRO A 117 7.59 -2.03 9.74
C PRO A 117 6.60 -0.88 9.98
N PRO A 118 5.56 -0.75 9.13
CA PRO A 118 4.49 0.21 9.36
C PRO A 118 3.79 -0.05 10.69
N SER A 119 3.40 1.03 11.38
CA SER A 119 2.75 0.89 12.67
C SER A 119 1.31 0.38 12.52
N PRO A 120 0.91 -0.73 13.16
CA PRO A 120 -0.48 -1.19 13.10
C PRO A 120 -1.42 -0.37 14.01
N TYR A 121 -0.92 0.66 14.69
CA TYR A 121 -1.66 1.45 15.70
C TYR A 121 -2.22 2.78 15.18
N GLU A 122 -1.84 3.17 13.97
CA GLU A 122 -2.23 4.42 13.32
C GLU A 122 -2.78 4.11 11.93
N GLU A 123 -3.75 4.90 11.49
CA GLU A 123 -4.28 4.77 10.12
C GLU A 123 -3.24 5.25 9.11
N HIS A 124 -3.05 4.43 8.08
CA HIS A 124 -2.30 4.73 6.89
C HIS A 124 -3.22 4.76 5.69
N GLN A 125 -3.03 5.74 4.82
CA GLN A 125 -3.63 5.84 3.50
C GLN A 125 -2.52 5.66 2.47
N VAL A 126 -2.68 4.71 1.56
CA VAL A 126 -1.60 4.20 0.71
C VAL A 126 -2.09 4.11 -0.74
N CYS A 127 -1.29 4.62 -1.68
CA CYS A 127 -1.62 4.62 -3.11
C CYS A 127 -3.02 5.20 -3.42
N PHE A 128 -3.37 6.32 -2.80
CA PHE A 128 -4.72 6.89 -2.80
C PHE A 128 -4.91 7.97 -3.87
N PHE A 129 -6.15 8.20 -4.31
CA PHE A 129 -6.49 9.43 -5.03
C PHE A 129 -6.85 10.54 -4.04
N GLU A 130 -6.63 11.81 -4.40
CA GLU A 130 -6.94 12.97 -3.55
C GLU A 130 -8.39 13.00 -3.05
N SER A 131 -9.35 12.48 -3.82
CA SER A 131 -10.76 12.40 -3.42
C SER A 131 -11.10 11.15 -2.60
N HIS A 132 -10.13 10.25 -2.37
CA HIS A 132 -10.28 8.99 -1.65
C HIS A 132 -11.41 8.09 -2.19
N PHE A 133 -11.76 8.22 -3.49
CA PHE A 133 -12.76 7.32 -4.10
C PHE A 133 -12.29 5.86 -4.12
N THR A 134 -10.97 5.64 -4.14
CA THR A 134 -10.34 4.34 -3.91
C THR A 134 -8.93 4.51 -3.35
N GLU A 135 -8.52 3.61 -2.47
CA GLU A 135 -7.21 3.61 -1.82
C GLU A 135 -6.91 2.27 -1.15
N LEU A 136 -5.66 2.06 -0.73
CA LEU A 136 -5.37 1.08 0.31
C LEU A 136 -5.31 1.76 1.68
N LYS A 137 -5.67 1.00 2.71
CA LYS A 137 -5.45 1.40 4.11
C LYS A 137 -4.72 0.33 4.91
N PHE A 138 -4.03 0.75 5.96
CA PHE A 138 -3.37 -0.14 6.93
C PHE A 138 -3.40 0.47 8.34
N GLY A 139 -3.33 -0.37 9.36
CA GLY A 139 -3.35 0.05 10.76
C GLY A 139 -4.75 0.35 11.25
N LEU A 140 -4.85 0.71 12.54
CA LEU A 140 -6.13 1.00 13.18
C LEU A 140 -6.74 2.26 12.54
N ILE A 141 -7.83 2.07 11.77
CA ILE A 141 -8.58 3.15 11.11
C ILE A 141 -9.12 4.11 12.17
N ASP A 142 -9.01 5.41 11.91
CA ASP A 142 -9.42 6.42 12.86
C ASP A 142 -10.93 6.31 13.18
N GLY A 143 -11.24 6.29 14.48
CA GLY A 143 -12.60 6.07 14.97
C GLY A 143 -13.09 4.61 15.02
N GLU A 144 -12.36 3.64 14.44
CA GLU A 144 -12.69 2.21 14.61
C GLU A 144 -12.39 1.72 16.04
N GLN A 145 -13.11 0.67 16.46
CA GLN A 145 -12.87 0.03 17.74
C GLN A 145 -11.68 -0.92 17.64
N GLY A 146 -10.74 -0.83 18.59
CA GLY A 146 -9.61 -1.74 18.65
C GLY A 146 -8.40 -1.09 19.31
N THR A 147 -7.29 -1.81 19.31
CA THR A 147 -5.99 -1.26 19.74
C THR A 147 -4.96 -1.29 18.65
N LEU A 148 -5.10 -2.16 17.65
CA LEU A 148 -4.26 -2.25 16.46
C LEU A 148 -5.03 -3.00 15.36
N ASP A 149 -4.62 -2.81 14.11
CA ASP A 149 -5.03 -3.64 12.97
C ASP A 149 -3.81 -3.93 12.08
N GLN A 150 -3.66 -5.19 11.68
CA GLN A 150 -2.57 -5.66 10.80
C GLN A 150 -3.09 -6.00 9.40
N SER A 151 -4.29 -5.55 9.05
CA SER A 151 -4.90 -5.81 7.76
C SER A 151 -4.50 -4.73 6.75
N LEU A 152 -3.99 -5.14 5.58
CA LEU A 152 -4.01 -4.31 4.39
C LEU A 152 -5.42 -4.37 3.83
N ARG A 153 -6.06 -3.22 3.69
CA ARG A 153 -7.44 -3.06 3.23
C ARG A 153 -7.44 -2.36 1.88
N TRP A 154 -8.36 -2.73 1.01
CA TRP A 154 -8.72 -1.94 -0.15
C TRP A 154 -10.09 -1.34 0.09
N ASP A 155 -10.11 -0.01 0.06
CA ASP A 155 -11.29 0.79 0.37
C ASP A 155 -11.81 1.47 -0.91
N VAL A 156 -13.13 1.61 -0.96
CA VAL A 156 -13.86 2.33 -2.00
C VAL A 156 -14.89 3.21 -1.30
N ASN A 157 -14.86 4.53 -1.54
CA ASN A 157 -15.67 5.51 -0.79
C ASN A 157 -15.58 5.30 0.74
N SER A 158 -14.39 5.06 1.27
CA SER A 158 -14.12 4.79 2.70
C SER A 158 -14.81 3.52 3.27
N GLU A 159 -15.28 2.61 2.42
CA GLU A 159 -15.76 1.28 2.82
C GLU A 159 -14.77 0.21 2.38
N THR A 160 -14.38 -0.69 3.29
CA THR A 160 -13.50 -1.82 2.97
C THR A 160 -14.23 -2.88 2.15
N HIS A 161 -13.78 -3.10 0.92
CA HIS A 161 -14.31 -4.15 0.03
C HIS A 161 -13.44 -5.40 -0.03
N TRP A 162 -12.17 -5.28 0.37
CA TRP A 162 -11.24 -6.40 0.45
C TRP A 162 -10.22 -6.16 1.55
N ASN A 163 -9.77 -7.21 2.22
CA ASN A 163 -8.65 -7.13 3.15
C ASN A 163 -7.85 -8.44 3.22
N VAL A 164 -6.64 -8.32 3.75
CA VAL A 164 -5.73 -9.44 4.02
C VAL A 164 -4.77 -9.04 5.13
N SER A 165 -4.20 -10.01 5.87
CA SER A 165 -3.10 -9.69 6.79
C SER A 165 -1.87 -9.22 6.02
N PHE A 166 -1.34 -8.05 6.36
CA PHE A 166 -0.13 -7.49 5.76
C PHE A 166 1.09 -8.09 6.44
N THR A 167 1.63 -9.15 5.85
CA THR A 167 2.74 -9.91 6.44
C THR A 167 4.07 -9.42 5.86
N ALA A 168 5.04 -9.14 6.74
CA ALA A 168 6.38 -8.73 6.35
C ALA A 168 7.01 -9.73 5.35
N GLY A 169 7.60 -9.21 4.27
CA GLY A 169 8.23 -10.03 3.24
C GLY A 169 7.31 -10.49 2.11
N ILE A 170 5.99 -10.30 2.23
CA ILE A 170 5.02 -10.69 1.19
C ILE A 170 4.76 -9.49 0.27
N TRP A 171 5.04 -9.67 -1.02
CA TRP A 171 4.64 -8.72 -2.05
C TRP A 171 3.15 -8.89 -2.38
N HIS A 172 2.39 -7.81 -2.29
CA HIS A 172 1.01 -7.72 -2.76
C HIS A 172 1.02 -6.97 -4.09
N ASN A 173 0.62 -7.65 -5.16
CA ASN A 173 0.52 -7.07 -6.50
C ASN A 173 -0.91 -6.60 -6.71
N ILE A 174 -1.10 -5.38 -7.18
CA ILE A 174 -2.40 -4.72 -7.23
C ILE A 174 -2.58 -4.02 -8.58
N ALA A 175 -3.81 -4.07 -9.09
CA ALA A 175 -4.25 -3.10 -10.09
C ALA A 175 -5.65 -2.57 -9.77
N TYR A 176 -5.79 -1.24 -9.69
CA TYR A 176 -7.11 -0.62 -9.70
C TYR A 176 -7.62 -0.56 -11.14
N ALA A 177 -8.72 -1.24 -11.41
CA ALA A 177 -9.39 -1.22 -12.70
C ALA A 177 -10.46 -0.12 -12.69
N ILE A 178 -10.07 1.09 -13.04
CA ILE A 178 -10.92 2.28 -12.94
C ILE A 178 -11.56 2.55 -14.29
N ASP A 179 -12.87 2.69 -14.31
CA ASP A 179 -13.63 3.17 -15.45
C ASP A 179 -14.17 4.57 -15.12
N PHE A 180 -13.46 5.60 -15.61
CA PHE A 180 -13.82 6.99 -15.39
C PHE A 180 -15.08 7.41 -16.15
N ASP A 181 -15.42 6.72 -17.24
CA ASP A 181 -16.61 7.03 -18.03
C ASP A 181 -17.86 6.40 -17.40
N ALA A 182 -17.73 5.19 -16.84
CA ALA A 182 -18.81 4.49 -16.16
C ALA A 182 -18.95 4.80 -14.66
N GLY A 183 -17.93 5.42 -14.04
CA GLY A 183 -17.90 5.70 -12.61
C GLY A 183 -17.82 4.42 -11.78
N SER A 184 -16.78 3.61 -12.00
CA SER A 184 -16.58 2.38 -11.21
C SER A 184 -15.10 2.05 -11.01
N VAL A 185 -14.80 1.26 -9.97
CA VAL A 185 -13.45 0.73 -9.72
C VAL A 185 -13.53 -0.74 -9.31
N GLY A 186 -12.77 -1.59 -9.98
CA GLY A 186 -12.53 -2.98 -9.58
C GLY A 186 -11.14 -3.17 -8.99
N PHE A 187 -10.94 -4.29 -8.29
CA PHE A 187 -9.67 -4.60 -7.63
C PHE A 187 -9.10 -5.93 -8.11
N TYR A 188 -7.92 -5.83 -8.73
CA TYR A 188 -7.11 -6.98 -9.07
C TYR A 188 -6.02 -7.16 -8.01
N HIS A 189 -5.80 -8.40 -7.58
CA HIS A 189 -4.81 -8.72 -6.59
C HIS A 189 -4.15 -10.08 -6.84
N SER A 190 -2.89 -10.20 -6.43
CA SER A 190 -2.17 -11.45 -6.22
C SER A 190 -1.04 -11.26 -5.20
N THR A 191 -0.34 -12.33 -4.85
CA THR A 191 0.85 -12.26 -4.00
C THR A 191 2.07 -12.87 -4.66
N GLY A 192 3.26 -12.36 -4.32
CA GLY A 192 4.52 -12.91 -4.80
C GLY A 192 4.61 -12.89 -6.33
N SER A 193 4.79 -14.06 -6.94
CA SER A 193 4.94 -14.22 -8.39
C SER A 193 3.64 -14.53 -9.15
N ASP A 194 2.52 -14.67 -8.46
CA ASP A 194 1.28 -15.10 -9.09
C ASP A 194 0.69 -14.00 -9.96
N ASP A 195 0.06 -14.37 -11.08
CA ASP A 195 -0.64 -13.42 -11.93
C ASP A 195 -1.84 -12.79 -11.20
N LEU A 196 -2.09 -11.51 -11.48
CA LEU A 196 -3.23 -10.77 -10.96
C LEU A 196 -4.56 -11.45 -11.33
N THR A 197 -5.46 -11.53 -10.36
CA THR A 197 -6.85 -11.97 -10.58
C THR A 197 -7.82 -10.90 -10.10
N LEU A 198 -8.96 -10.77 -10.80
CA LEU A 198 -10.03 -9.88 -10.36
C LEU A 198 -10.61 -10.42 -9.06
N THR A 199 -10.28 -9.77 -7.95
CA THR A 199 -10.64 -10.22 -6.60
C THR A 199 -11.94 -9.57 -6.15
N VAL A 200 -12.16 -8.31 -6.52
CA VAL A 200 -13.45 -7.63 -6.33
C VAL A 200 -13.92 -7.06 -7.67
N PRO A 201 -15.13 -7.41 -8.14
CA PRO A 201 -15.70 -6.82 -9.36
C PRO A 201 -15.92 -5.30 -9.20
N PRO A 202 -16.11 -4.55 -10.29
CA PRO A 202 -16.29 -3.11 -10.22
C PRO A 202 -17.40 -2.66 -9.27
N VAL A 203 -17.04 -1.75 -8.37
CA VAL A 203 -17.92 -1.05 -7.43
C VAL A 203 -18.20 0.35 -7.96
N SER A 204 -19.45 0.82 -7.89
CA SER A 204 -19.82 2.16 -8.35
C SER A 204 -19.22 3.25 -7.45
N VAL A 205 -18.64 4.28 -8.08
CA VAL A 205 -17.99 5.42 -7.42
C VAL A 205 -18.18 6.69 -8.22
N SER A 206 -17.97 7.84 -7.57
CA SER A 206 -17.73 9.10 -8.29
C SER A 206 -16.25 9.21 -8.65
N ALA A 207 -15.80 8.41 -9.61
CA ALA A 207 -14.40 8.42 -10.07
C ALA A 207 -14.08 9.77 -10.73
N SER A 208 -13.29 10.59 -10.06
CA SER A 208 -12.82 11.88 -10.56
C SER A 208 -11.35 12.04 -10.25
N SER A 209 -10.57 12.38 -11.27
CA SER A 209 -9.15 12.67 -11.17
C SER A 209 -8.80 13.79 -12.14
N ASN A 210 -7.86 14.66 -11.76
CA ASN A 210 -7.30 15.69 -12.65
C ASN A 210 -6.06 15.18 -13.44
N GLY A 211 -5.65 13.91 -13.25
CA GLY A 211 -4.47 13.30 -13.87
C GLY A 211 -3.15 13.61 -13.16
N ALA A 212 -3.21 14.26 -11.99
CA ALA A 212 -2.08 14.68 -11.16
C ALA A 212 -2.47 14.65 -9.66
N ASP A 213 -3.27 13.66 -9.26
CA ASP A 213 -3.86 13.54 -7.92
C ASP A 213 -3.95 12.08 -7.43
N TRP A 214 -3.17 11.18 -8.06
CA TRP A 214 -2.91 9.85 -7.53
C TRP A 214 -1.57 9.86 -6.79
N HIS A 215 -1.63 9.58 -5.50
CA HIS A 215 -0.53 9.66 -4.55
C HIS A 215 0.09 8.28 -4.37
N LEU A 216 1.17 8.01 -5.10
CA LEU A 216 2.02 6.86 -4.86
C LEU A 216 2.87 7.13 -3.63
N GLY A 217 2.55 6.48 -2.54
CA GLY A 217 3.25 6.67 -1.28
C GLY A 217 2.33 6.40 -0.10
N VAL A 218 2.64 7.05 1.02
CA VAL A 218 1.97 6.81 2.30
C VAL A 218 1.72 8.13 3.00
N LEU A 219 0.49 8.26 3.49
CA LEU A 219 0.06 9.22 4.50
C LEU A 219 -0.25 8.43 5.77
N ARG A 220 0.26 8.87 6.93
CA ARG A 220 -0.10 8.34 8.25
C ARG A 220 -0.77 9.42 9.09
N LEU A 221 -1.98 9.13 9.57
CA LEU A 221 -2.70 10.01 10.49
C LEU A 221 -2.07 9.98 11.89
N PRO A 222 -2.19 11.07 12.67
CA PRO A 222 -1.95 11.00 14.11
C PRO A 222 -2.82 9.92 14.75
N SER A 223 -2.30 9.19 15.75
CA SER A 223 -3.14 8.23 16.47
C SER A 223 -4.25 8.93 17.26
N SER A 224 -5.47 8.42 17.16
CA SER A 224 -6.58 8.81 18.05
C SER A 224 -6.57 8.09 19.40
N THR A 225 -5.71 7.09 19.57
CA THR A 225 -5.58 6.34 20.85
C THR A 225 -4.68 7.04 21.87
N GLY A 226 -4.02 8.14 21.47
CA GLY A 226 -3.01 8.83 22.27
C GLY A 226 -1.64 8.15 22.30
N ARG A 227 -1.50 7.01 21.59
CA ARG A 227 -0.19 6.46 21.23
C ARG A 227 0.43 7.32 20.12
N SER A 228 1.74 7.42 20.06
CA SER A 228 2.41 8.01 18.89
C SER A 228 3.65 7.19 18.64
N ASP A 229 3.62 6.37 17.60
CA ASP A 229 4.85 5.75 17.14
C ASP A 229 5.74 6.81 16.50
N THR A 230 7.00 6.84 16.91
CA THR A 230 8.01 7.80 16.46
C THR A 230 9.10 7.13 15.64
N ALA A 231 9.03 5.80 15.50
CA ALA A 231 9.92 5.06 14.63
C ALA A 231 9.66 5.41 13.17
N ALA A 232 10.71 5.38 12.36
CA ALA A 232 10.59 5.44 10.92
C ALA A 232 9.90 4.17 10.41
N GLU A 233 9.18 4.31 9.30
CA GLU A 233 8.51 3.21 8.62
C GLU A 233 8.96 3.14 7.17
N ASP A 234 9.26 1.93 6.71
CA ASP A 234 9.72 1.66 5.34
C ASP A 234 8.69 0.82 4.59
N TRP A 235 8.24 1.38 3.46
CA TRP A 235 7.33 0.77 2.51
C TRP A 235 8.05 0.55 1.18
N HIS A 236 7.93 -0.64 0.61
CA HIS A 236 8.59 -1.01 -0.65
C HIS A 236 7.57 -1.12 -1.77
N PHE A 237 7.84 -0.43 -2.89
CA PHE A 237 7.00 -0.39 -4.08
C PHE A 237 7.75 -0.81 -5.34
N SER A 238 7.07 -1.48 -6.26
CA SER A 238 7.58 -1.81 -7.60
C SER A 238 6.43 -2.05 -8.58
N GLY A 239 6.72 -2.36 -9.86
CA GLY A 239 5.67 -2.63 -10.85
C GLY A 239 4.74 -1.43 -11.11
N LEU A 240 5.26 -0.21 -10.99
CA LEU A 240 4.51 1.05 -11.00
C LEU A 240 4.26 1.54 -12.42
N TYR A 241 3.04 1.39 -12.93
CA TYR A 241 2.67 1.91 -14.24
C TYR A 241 1.16 2.03 -14.38
N ILE A 242 0.72 2.79 -15.38
CA ILE A 242 -0.70 2.93 -15.74
C ILE A 242 -0.86 2.47 -17.17
N GLU A 243 -1.83 1.61 -17.45
CA GLU A 243 -2.13 1.13 -18.79
C GLU A 243 -3.61 1.24 -19.16
N SER A 244 -3.88 1.09 -20.46
CA SER A 244 -5.22 1.01 -21.05
C SER A 244 -5.32 -0.22 -21.95
N GLY A 245 -6.55 -0.59 -22.33
CA GLY A 245 -6.81 -1.77 -23.17
C GLY A 245 -7.12 -3.02 -22.34
N GLU A 246 -6.54 -4.15 -22.71
CA GLU A 246 -6.57 -5.37 -21.89
C GLU A 246 -5.57 -5.27 -20.74
N ILE A 247 -5.96 -5.76 -19.56
CA ILE A 247 -5.07 -5.77 -18.39
C ILE A 247 -3.93 -6.78 -18.57
N THR A 248 -2.72 -6.35 -18.24
CA THR A 248 -1.55 -7.19 -18.04
C THR A 248 -1.63 -7.82 -16.66
N THR A 249 -1.94 -9.11 -16.58
CA THR A 249 -2.03 -9.81 -15.29
C THR A 249 -0.67 -10.26 -14.76
N SER A 250 0.33 -10.41 -15.62
CA SER A 250 1.66 -10.85 -15.18
C SER A 250 2.37 -9.75 -14.39
N VAL A 251 2.91 -10.14 -13.24
CA VAL A 251 3.67 -9.23 -12.35
C VAL A 251 5.01 -8.77 -12.94
N SER A 252 5.47 -9.39 -14.03
CA SER A 252 6.62 -8.91 -14.81
C SER A 252 6.31 -7.72 -15.71
N GLY A 253 5.05 -7.30 -15.78
CA GLY A 253 4.59 -6.20 -16.63
C GLY A 253 4.50 -6.57 -18.12
N PRO A 254 4.08 -5.61 -18.97
CA PRO A 254 3.84 -5.87 -20.39
C PRO A 254 5.11 -6.34 -21.10
N GLY A 255 5.01 -7.43 -21.88
CA GLY A 255 6.16 -8.05 -22.57
C GLY A 255 7.07 -8.90 -21.69
N GLY A 256 6.77 -9.03 -20.39
CA GLY A 256 7.38 -10.02 -19.51
C GLY A 256 6.95 -11.43 -19.88
N ALA A 257 7.86 -12.41 -19.79
CA ALA A 257 7.50 -13.81 -19.99
C ALA A 257 6.49 -14.21 -18.90
N SER A 258 5.25 -14.49 -19.30
CA SER A 258 4.29 -15.15 -18.43
C SER A 258 4.89 -16.47 -17.98
N SER A 259 4.71 -16.81 -16.69
CA SER A 259 4.95 -18.18 -16.23
C SER A 259 3.83 -19.07 -16.77
N GLU A 260 3.81 -19.30 -18.08
CA GLU A 260 2.91 -20.26 -18.70
C GLU A 260 3.26 -21.66 -18.18
N SER A 261 2.36 -22.15 -17.32
CA SER A 261 1.76 -23.48 -17.36
C SER A 261 2.69 -24.61 -17.81
N ARG A 262 3.08 -25.43 -16.83
CA ARG A 262 3.67 -26.75 -17.05
C ARG A 262 2.86 -27.50 -18.12
N VAL A 263 3.50 -27.71 -19.26
CA VAL A 263 2.99 -28.53 -20.36
C VAL A 263 2.62 -29.91 -19.83
N SER A 264 1.37 -30.29 -20.09
CA SER A 264 0.82 -31.65 -20.00
C SER A 264 1.80 -32.69 -20.52
N SER A 265 2.33 -33.54 -19.65
CA SER A 265 3.02 -34.77 -20.06
C SER A 265 1.98 -35.78 -20.52
N SER A 266 1.64 -35.77 -21.81
CA SER A 266 0.90 -36.85 -22.44
C SER A 266 1.80 -38.09 -22.57
N SER A 267 1.19 -39.21 -22.22
CA SER A 267 1.75 -40.57 -22.17
C SER A 267 2.30 -41.07 -23.50
N VAL A 268 3.50 -41.64 -23.48
CA VAL A 268 3.93 -42.66 -24.45
C VAL A 268 4.60 -43.82 -23.71
N ALA A 269 4.16 -45.03 -24.07
CA ALA A 269 4.43 -46.31 -23.42
C ALA A 269 5.84 -46.89 -23.72
N PRO A 270 6.28 -47.99 -23.08
CA PRO A 270 7.68 -48.30 -22.81
C PRO A 270 8.35 -49.15 -23.90
N VAL A 271 9.68 -49.04 -23.99
CA VAL A 271 10.53 -50.00 -24.72
C VAL A 271 11.49 -50.65 -23.72
N ALA A 272 11.39 -51.97 -23.61
CA ALA A 272 12.26 -52.83 -22.82
C ALA A 272 13.65 -52.94 -23.44
N SER A 273 14.69 -53.06 -22.61
CA SER A 273 15.67 -54.16 -22.71
C SER A 273 16.64 -54.21 -21.53
N SER A 274 16.92 -55.45 -21.17
CA SER A 274 17.70 -56.03 -20.07
C SER A 274 19.19 -55.68 -20.04
N SER A 275 19.79 -55.67 -18.85
CA SER A 275 20.90 -56.60 -18.52
C SER A 275 21.39 -56.48 -17.07
N ASN A 276 21.30 -57.61 -16.37
CA ASN A 276 22.20 -58.19 -15.35
C ASN A 276 22.70 -57.40 -14.13
N ALA A 277 22.27 -57.91 -12.96
CA ALA A 277 22.98 -57.86 -11.68
C ALA A 277 24.29 -58.70 -11.72
N PRO A 278 25.18 -58.55 -10.71
CA PRO A 278 25.03 -59.41 -9.54
C PRO A 278 25.19 -58.71 -8.19
N ALA A 279 24.57 -59.34 -7.19
CA ALA A 279 24.54 -58.97 -5.79
C ALA A 279 25.88 -59.16 -5.07
N ARG A 280 26.12 -58.34 -4.05
CA ARG A 280 27.00 -58.70 -2.92
C ARG A 280 26.48 -58.07 -1.62
N SER A 281 26.16 -58.93 -0.67
CA SER A 281 25.74 -58.62 0.70
C SER A 281 26.91 -58.20 1.59
N SER A 282 26.70 -57.26 2.53
CA SER A 282 27.16 -57.39 3.94
C SER A 282 26.74 -56.22 4.85
N SER A 283 26.07 -56.59 5.96
CA SER A 283 26.17 -56.09 7.34
C SER A 283 25.98 -54.61 7.72
N THR A 284 24.83 -54.35 8.37
CA THR A 284 24.65 -53.68 9.68
C THR A 284 25.73 -52.75 10.23
N LYS A 285 25.36 -51.49 10.50
CA LYS A 285 25.57 -50.83 11.81
C LYS A 285 24.48 -49.79 12.11
N THR A 286 23.81 -50.03 13.22
CA THR A 286 22.90 -49.16 13.96
C THR A 286 23.68 -48.01 14.61
N VAL A 287 23.17 -46.77 14.51
CA VAL A 287 23.47 -45.70 15.48
C VAL A 287 22.14 -45.05 15.89
N VAL A 288 21.86 -45.17 17.18
CA VAL A 288 20.74 -44.58 17.93
C VAL A 288 21.28 -43.39 18.72
N SER A 289 20.45 -42.36 18.87
CA SER A 289 20.32 -41.42 20.02
C SER A 289 20.10 -40.00 19.50
N SER A 290 19.25 -39.15 20.07
CA SER A 290 18.37 -39.26 21.24
C SER A 290 17.55 -37.98 21.32
N VAL A 291 16.22 -38.10 21.43
CA VAL A 291 15.32 -37.00 21.83
C VAL A 291 15.23 -36.98 23.35
N ILE A 292 15.49 -35.82 23.96
CA ILE A 292 15.29 -35.60 25.40
C ILE A 292 13.92 -34.95 25.57
N SER A 293 13.00 -35.68 26.19
CA SER A 293 11.76 -35.17 26.78
C SER A 293 12.01 -34.84 28.24
N ILE A 294 11.59 -33.65 28.69
CA ILE A 294 11.52 -33.31 30.12
C ILE A 294 10.04 -33.15 30.48
N SER A 295 9.63 -33.96 31.46
CA SER A 295 8.29 -33.99 32.03
C SER A 295 8.10 -32.94 33.13
N THR A 296 6.81 -32.64 33.32
CA THR A 296 6.15 -31.84 34.34
C THR A 296 6.49 -32.19 35.79
N SER A 297 6.41 -31.18 36.66
CA SER A 297 6.18 -31.34 38.10
C SER A 297 5.26 -30.22 38.61
N GLU A 298 4.03 -30.59 38.97
CA GLU A 298 3.15 -29.82 39.86
C GLU A 298 3.56 -30.08 41.32
N VAL A 299 3.57 -29.04 42.18
CA VAL A 299 3.30 -29.16 43.63
C VAL A 299 2.55 -27.92 44.12
N SER A 300 1.66 -28.19 45.07
CA SER A 300 0.52 -27.46 45.63
C SER A 300 0.82 -26.24 46.54
N THR A 301 -0.17 -25.34 46.55
CA THR A 301 -0.71 -24.49 47.64
C THR A 301 0.11 -24.19 48.90
N SER A 302 0.20 -22.89 49.22
CA SER A 302 -0.11 -22.42 50.59
C SER A 302 -0.67 -20.98 50.59
N SER A 303 -1.74 -20.83 51.36
CA SER A 303 -2.46 -19.61 51.71
C SER A 303 -1.70 -18.76 52.73
N SER A 304 -1.78 -17.43 52.64
CA SER A 304 -1.86 -16.58 53.84
C SER A 304 -2.59 -15.26 53.56
N THR A 305 -3.29 -14.81 54.60
CA THR A 305 -4.31 -13.78 54.70
C THR A 305 -3.78 -12.51 55.37
N LYS A 306 -4.60 -11.44 55.34
CA LYS A 306 -4.56 -10.14 56.08
C LYS A 306 -3.68 -9.03 55.49
N ALA A 307 -4.03 -7.74 55.60
CA ALA A 307 -5.27 -7.05 55.96
C ALA A 307 -5.16 -5.56 55.54
N THR A 308 -6.30 -4.99 55.18
CA THR A 308 -6.82 -3.62 55.40
C THR A 308 -5.86 -2.51 55.84
N THR A 309 -5.82 -1.41 55.07
CA THR A 309 -5.94 -0.05 55.64
C THR A 309 -6.71 0.82 54.65
N ALA A 310 -7.87 1.30 55.09
CA ALA A 310 -8.67 2.31 54.41
C ALA A 310 -8.06 3.70 54.61
N SER A 311 -8.13 4.55 53.59
CA SER A 311 -8.03 6.00 53.76
C SER A 311 -8.92 6.69 52.74
N THR A 312 -9.99 7.28 53.28
CA THR A 312 -10.93 8.23 52.69
C THR A 312 -10.24 9.41 52.05
N SER A 313 -10.62 9.76 50.81
CA SER A 313 -10.48 11.13 50.30
C SER A 313 -11.59 11.48 49.30
N ILE A 314 -12.64 12.09 49.84
CA ILE A 314 -13.34 13.31 49.38
C ILE A 314 -13.39 13.60 47.87
N LYS A 315 -14.62 13.51 47.35
CA LYS A 315 -15.16 14.03 46.08
C LYS A 315 -15.11 15.57 46.01
N PRO A 316 -14.62 16.17 44.91
CA PRO A 316 -15.02 17.52 44.52
C PRO A 316 -16.20 17.49 43.54
N THR A 317 -17.12 18.38 43.80
CA THR A 317 -18.39 18.61 43.14
C THR A 317 -18.19 19.29 41.78
N SER A 318 -18.93 18.82 40.77
CA SER A 318 -19.11 19.47 39.48
C SER A 318 -19.95 20.74 39.62
N SER A 319 -19.39 21.89 39.25
CA SER A 319 -20.14 23.13 38.99
C SER A 319 -20.21 23.38 37.50
N SER A 320 -21.39 23.13 36.93
CA SER A 320 -21.81 23.56 35.60
C SER A 320 -22.26 25.02 35.67
N VAL A 321 -21.65 25.89 34.86
CA VAL A 321 -22.20 27.21 34.54
C VAL A 321 -22.17 27.39 33.02
N LYS A 322 -23.37 27.67 32.52
CA LYS A 322 -23.81 27.87 31.13
C LYS A 322 -23.31 29.22 30.57
N PRO A 323 -22.91 29.33 29.29
CA PRO A 323 -22.85 30.63 28.63
C PRO A 323 -24.24 31.03 28.13
N THR A 324 -24.64 32.24 28.50
CA THR A 324 -25.87 32.91 28.06
C THR A 324 -25.70 33.44 26.64
N THR A 325 -26.72 33.21 25.81
CA THR A 325 -26.98 33.85 24.53
C THR A 325 -27.32 35.34 24.69
N SER A 326 -26.76 36.21 23.86
CA SER A 326 -27.34 37.52 23.53
C SER A 326 -27.26 37.74 22.03
N SER A 327 -28.43 37.94 21.43
CA SER A 327 -28.68 38.18 20.02
C SER A 327 -28.50 39.63 19.61
N ALA A 328 -28.39 39.80 18.29
CA ALA A 328 -28.95 40.87 17.48
C ALA A 328 -28.16 42.18 17.34
N GLY A 329 -27.71 42.40 16.11
CA GLY A 329 -27.37 43.68 15.51
C GLY A 329 -27.40 43.51 13.99
N ASP A 330 -28.60 43.62 13.41
CA ASP A 330 -28.82 43.90 11.98
C ASP A 330 -28.05 45.16 11.57
N ILE A 331 -27.34 45.11 10.43
CA ILE A 331 -27.20 46.24 9.51
C ILE A 331 -26.98 45.73 8.07
N ASP A 332 -28.04 45.90 7.30
CA ASP A 332 -28.17 46.44 5.95
C ASP A 332 -27.31 45.98 4.76
N LEU A 333 -28.05 45.90 3.66
CA LEU A 333 -27.67 45.71 2.27
C LEU A 333 -26.87 46.92 1.76
N GLU A 334 -25.75 46.68 1.07
CA GLU A 334 -25.44 47.47 -0.13
C GLU A 334 -24.51 46.72 -1.09
N ALA A 335 -24.90 46.73 -2.35
CA ALA A 335 -24.16 46.23 -3.48
C ALA A 335 -22.97 47.16 -3.80
N CYS A 336 -21.85 46.59 -4.22
CA CYS A 336 -20.89 47.26 -5.11
C CYS A 336 -20.29 46.23 -6.07
N ASP A 337 -20.45 46.55 -7.35
CA ASP A 337 -19.77 45.98 -8.51
C ASP A 337 -18.24 46.05 -8.42
N GLU A 338 -17.61 45.20 -9.23
CA GLU A 338 -16.31 45.30 -9.91
C GLU A 338 -15.09 45.92 -9.17
N LEU A 339 -14.00 45.15 -9.13
CA LEU A 339 -12.72 45.47 -9.83
C LEU A 339 -11.57 44.54 -9.39
N GLY A 340 -10.76 44.09 -10.36
CA GLY A 340 -9.33 43.75 -10.24
C GLY A 340 -9.01 42.38 -9.62
N SER A 341 -8.52 41.38 -10.37
CA SER A 341 -7.13 41.30 -10.89
C SER A 341 -6.05 41.52 -9.82
N ASP A 342 -5.24 40.47 -9.63
CA ASP A 342 -3.88 40.40 -9.07
C ASP A 342 -3.63 39.68 -7.73
N LYS A 343 -2.49 38.94 -7.78
CA LYS A 343 -1.75 38.13 -6.78
C LYS A 343 -2.15 36.65 -6.76
N LEU A 344 -1.35 35.67 -7.23
CA LEU A 344 0.12 35.59 -7.38
C LEU A 344 0.85 36.03 -6.09
N ILE A 345 0.92 35.11 -5.12
CA ILE A 345 2.14 34.53 -4.53
C ILE A 345 1.75 33.16 -4.01
#